data_AF-A0AAE3MER4-F1
#
_entry.id   AF-A0AAE3MER4-F1
#
_cell.length_a   1.000
_cell.length_b   1.000
_cell.length_c   1.000
_cell.angle_alpha   90.00
_cell.angle_beta   90.00
_cell.angle_gamma   90.00
#
_symmetry.space_group_name_H-M   'P 1'
#
loop_
_entity.id
_entity.type
_entity.pdbx_description
1 polymer ?
#
loop_
_entity_poly.entity_id
_entity_poly.type
_entity_poly.pdbx_seq_one_letter_code
_entity_poly.pdbx_strand_id
1 'polypeptide(L)'
;MKTKAIYLTMVIAIMSLTTVFGQAKTEKFKVYGNCGMCESRIEKAAKLVDGVTAADWNKETKMIEVSFDSSKTDVHKVHMAIAKAGHDTDMHKAKDETYNSLPGCCKYERAEKKRKTIASISIKETLKQKKLPTELNQSEVYCFVPKAGLEPARP
;
A
#
# COMPACT_ATOMS: atom_id res chain seq x y z
N MET A 1 -15.85 55.45 -35.47
CA MET A 1 -16.17 54.05 -35.08
C MET A 1 -15.01 53.08 -35.33
N LYS A 2 -14.28 53.21 -36.46
CA LYS A 2 -13.21 52.28 -36.85
C LYS A 2 -11.98 52.31 -35.92
N THR A 3 -11.63 53.46 -35.35
CA THR A 3 -10.52 53.61 -34.37
C THR A 3 -10.77 52.93 -33.03
N LYS A 4 -12.04 52.87 -32.58
CA LYS A 4 -12.42 52.13 -31.35
C LYS A 4 -12.33 50.61 -31.56
N ALA A 5 -12.64 50.13 -32.76
CA ALA A 5 -12.51 48.71 -33.13
C ALA A 5 -11.04 48.28 -33.21
N ILE A 6 -10.17 49.12 -33.77
CA ILE A 6 -8.71 48.87 -33.85
C ILE A 6 -8.08 48.83 -32.44
N TYR A 7 -8.49 49.74 -31.54
CA TYR A 7 -8.00 49.74 -30.16
C TYR A 7 -8.46 48.49 -29.38
N LEU A 8 -9.72 48.06 -29.59
CA LEU A 8 -10.28 46.87 -28.95
C LEU A 8 -9.54 45.58 -29.39
N THR A 9 -9.15 45.47 -30.67
CA THR A 9 -8.36 44.33 -31.16
C THR A 9 -6.93 44.30 -30.64
N MET A 10 -6.33 45.46 -30.36
CA MET A 10 -4.96 45.55 -29.84
C MET A 10 -4.88 45.14 -28.36
N VAL A 11 -5.89 45.47 -27.56
CA VAL A 11 -5.96 45.11 -26.12
C VAL A 11 -6.15 43.61 -25.93
N ILE A 12 -6.89 42.94 -26.82
CA ILE A 12 -7.12 41.48 -26.77
C ILE A 12 -5.82 40.70 -27.06
N ALA A 13 -4.94 41.22 -27.91
CA ALA A 13 -3.65 40.58 -28.25
C ALA A 13 -2.58 40.71 -27.14
N ILE A 14 -2.71 41.68 -26.23
CA ILE A 14 -1.75 41.91 -25.14
C ILE A 14 -2.05 41.01 -23.92
N MET A 15 -3.30 40.51 -23.80
CA MET A 15 -3.73 39.70 -22.65
C MET A 15 -3.34 38.21 -22.75
N SER A 16 -2.78 37.77 -23.89
CA SER A 16 -2.39 36.37 -24.14
C SER A 16 -0.99 35.97 -23.66
N LEU A 17 -0.22 36.87 -23.03
CA LEU A 17 1.13 36.57 -22.53
C LEU A 17 1.13 36.30 -21.00
N THR A 18 0.34 35.33 -20.55
CA THR A 18 0.56 34.74 -19.21
C THR A 18 1.28 33.41 -19.40
N THR A 19 2.60 33.43 -19.27
CA THR A 19 3.38 32.19 -19.17
C THR A 19 3.08 31.55 -17.83
N VAL A 20 2.27 30.50 -17.85
CA VAL A 20 2.04 29.61 -16.71
C VAL A 20 3.34 28.83 -16.46
N PHE A 21 4.15 29.28 -15.51
CA PHE A 21 5.28 28.50 -15.00
C PHE A 21 4.71 27.35 -14.15
N GLY A 22 4.63 26.15 -14.72
CA GLY A 22 4.20 24.93 -14.02
C GLY A 22 5.19 24.55 -12.92
N GLN A 23 4.69 24.17 -11.74
CA GLN A 23 5.52 23.76 -10.61
C GLN A 23 5.82 22.26 -10.72
N ALA A 24 6.92 21.92 -11.37
CA ALA A 24 7.35 20.53 -11.49
C ALA A 24 7.78 19.96 -10.12
N LYS A 25 7.17 18.84 -9.73
CA LYS A 25 7.49 18.06 -8.53
C LYS A 25 7.78 16.62 -8.92
N THR A 26 8.74 15.98 -8.26
CA THR A 26 9.04 14.56 -8.44
C THR A 26 8.84 13.83 -7.12
N GLU A 27 8.13 12.71 -7.15
CA GLU A 27 7.90 11.85 -5.99
C GLU A 27 8.21 10.39 -6.30
N LYS A 28 8.70 9.67 -5.28
CA LYS A 28 9.00 8.24 -5.36
C LYS A 28 8.19 7.49 -4.32
N PHE A 29 7.50 6.44 -4.73
CA PHE A 29 6.68 5.63 -3.83
C PHE A 29 6.58 4.18 -4.31
N LYS A 30 6.12 3.28 -3.43
CA LYS A 30 6.07 1.86 -3.73
C LYS A 30 4.79 1.50 -4.48
N VAL A 31 4.95 0.66 -5.50
CA VAL A 31 3.85 0.08 -6.28
C VAL A 31 4.08 -1.41 -6.44
N TYR A 32 3.07 -2.20 -6.09
CA TYR A 32 3.18 -3.65 -6.14
C TYR A 32 3.04 -4.18 -7.58
N GLY A 33 4.09 -4.87 -8.05
CA GLY A 33 4.18 -5.49 -9.36
C GLY A 33 5.28 -6.55 -9.39
N ASN A 34 5.30 -7.37 -10.45
CA ASN A 34 6.15 -8.57 -10.55
C ASN A 34 6.80 -8.81 -11.92
N CYS A 35 6.26 -8.29 -13.03
CA CYS A 35 6.71 -8.58 -14.40
C CYS A 35 6.79 -7.30 -15.25
N GLY A 36 7.45 -7.34 -16.42
CA GLY A 36 7.54 -6.17 -17.32
C GLY A 36 6.19 -5.68 -17.84
N MET A 37 5.17 -6.54 -17.90
CA MET A 37 3.79 -6.09 -18.17
C MET A 37 3.21 -5.22 -17.03
N CYS A 38 3.67 -5.42 -15.78
CA CYS A 38 3.29 -4.55 -14.67
C CYS A 38 3.87 -3.15 -14.90
N GLU A 39 5.16 -3.07 -15.23
CA GLU A 39 5.87 -1.82 -15.53
C GLU A 39 5.10 -0.98 -16.56
N SER A 40 4.83 -1.55 -17.73
CA SER A 40 4.10 -0.82 -18.77
C SER A 40 2.70 -0.39 -18.34
N ARG A 41 1.99 -1.21 -17.55
CA ARG A 41 0.64 -0.87 -17.07
C ARG A 41 0.69 0.24 -16.00
N ILE A 42 1.61 0.15 -15.06
CA ILE A 42 1.79 1.09 -13.95
C ILE A 42 2.19 2.46 -14.50
N GLU A 43 3.21 2.51 -15.36
CA GLU A 43 3.66 3.77 -15.96
C GLU A 43 2.59 4.39 -16.85
N LYS A 44 1.90 3.59 -17.65
CA LYS A 44 0.79 4.08 -18.49
C LYS A 44 -0.33 4.66 -17.62
N ALA A 45 -0.70 3.99 -16.52
CA ALA A 45 -1.72 4.49 -15.61
C ALA A 45 -1.32 5.81 -14.96
N ALA A 46 -0.05 5.97 -14.58
CA ALA A 46 0.47 7.23 -14.05
C ALA A 46 0.48 8.34 -15.11
N LYS A 47 0.99 8.07 -16.32
CA LYS A 47 1.08 9.03 -17.44
C LYS A 47 -0.29 9.48 -17.97
N LEU A 48 -1.37 8.72 -17.73
CA LEU A 48 -2.74 9.10 -18.08
C LEU A 48 -3.34 10.15 -17.13
N VAL A 49 -2.72 10.41 -15.98
CA VAL A 49 -3.15 11.47 -15.07
C VAL A 49 -2.70 12.81 -15.62
N ASP A 50 -3.65 13.73 -15.83
CA ASP A 50 -3.33 15.07 -16.31
C ASP A 50 -2.32 15.77 -15.40
N GLY A 51 -1.33 16.44 -16.00
CA GLY A 51 -0.20 17.06 -15.30
C GLY A 51 0.99 16.13 -15.01
N VAL A 52 0.90 14.82 -15.24
CA VAL A 52 2.08 13.93 -15.15
C VAL A 52 2.93 14.05 -16.42
N THR A 53 4.22 14.31 -16.25
CA THR A 53 5.18 14.49 -17.35
C THR A 53 6.08 13.28 -17.54
N ALA A 54 6.42 12.58 -16.45
CA ALA A 54 7.21 11.36 -16.48
C ALA A 54 6.74 10.37 -15.43
N ALA A 55 6.88 9.09 -15.74
CA ALA A 55 6.71 7.99 -14.80
C ALA A 55 7.63 6.84 -15.23
N ASP A 56 8.45 6.37 -14.30
CA ASP A 56 9.39 5.26 -14.46
C ASP A 56 9.22 4.30 -13.29
N TRP A 57 8.90 3.03 -13.57
CA TRP A 57 8.75 2.02 -12.53
C TRP A 57 9.85 0.97 -12.61
N ASN A 58 10.56 0.79 -11.51
CA ASN A 58 11.62 -0.20 -11.44
C ASN A 58 11.12 -1.53 -10.89
N LYS A 59 11.25 -2.60 -11.67
CA LYS A 59 10.82 -3.96 -11.30
C LYS A 59 11.52 -4.55 -10.09
N GLU A 60 12.81 -4.26 -9.91
CA GLU A 60 13.63 -4.83 -8.85
C GLU A 60 13.30 -4.19 -7.49
N THR A 61 13.22 -2.87 -7.46
CA THR A 61 12.94 -2.11 -6.23
C THR A 61 11.44 -1.99 -5.95
N LYS A 62 10.60 -2.17 -6.98
CA LYS A 62 9.14 -1.96 -6.95
C LYS A 62 8.76 -0.51 -6.63
N MET A 63 9.66 0.42 -6.93
CA MET A 63 9.47 1.86 -6.75
C MET A 63 9.11 2.50 -8.07
N ILE A 64 8.13 3.40 -8.06
CA ILE A 64 7.86 4.31 -9.17
C ILE A 64 8.44 5.68 -8.84
N GLU A 65 9.05 6.33 -9.81
CA GLU A 65 9.40 7.74 -9.80
C GLU A 65 8.47 8.49 -10.76
N VAL A 66 7.72 9.46 -10.24
CA VAL A 66 6.73 10.22 -11.02
C VAL A 66 7.06 11.69 -10.92
N SER A 67 7.19 12.34 -12.08
CA SER A 67 7.30 13.79 -12.19
C SER A 67 5.98 14.37 -12.70
N PHE A 68 5.48 15.39 -12.02
CA PHE A 68 4.19 16.00 -12.31
C PHE A 68 4.16 17.49 -11.96
N ASP A 69 3.21 18.21 -12.54
CA ASP A 69 2.91 19.60 -12.21
C ASP A 69 1.98 19.66 -10.99
N SER A 70 2.50 20.15 -9.85
CA SER A 70 1.75 20.25 -8.60
C SER A 70 0.59 21.23 -8.66
N SER A 71 0.54 22.11 -9.68
CA SER A 71 -0.61 23.00 -9.91
C SER A 71 -1.80 22.29 -10.55
N LYS A 72 -1.58 21.14 -11.21
CA LYS A 72 -2.61 20.38 -11.94
C LYS A 72 -3.01 19.09 -11.23
N THR A 73 -2.05 18.42 -10.59
CA THR A 73 -2.26 17.12 -9.98
C THR A 73 -1.52 16.95 -8.68
N ASP A 74 -1.86 15.89 -7.96
CA ASP A 74 -1.31 15.53 -6.67
C ASP A 74 -0.97 14.04 -6.67
N VAL A 75 0.00 13.65 -5.83
CA VAL A 75 0.45 12.26 -5.72
C VAL A 75 -0.71 11.30 -5.42
N HIS A 76 -1.71 11.72 -4.64
CA HIS A 76 -2.89 10.92 -4.32
C HIS A 76 -3.70 10.54 -5.57
N LYS A 77 -3.80 11.44 -6.56
CA LYS A 77 -4.48 11.13 -7.83
C LYS A 77 -3.71 10.08 -8.62
N VAL A 78 -2.38 10.14 -8.60
CA VAL A 78 -1.50 9.16 -9.25
C VAL A 78 -1.63 7.79 -8.59
N HIS A 79 -1.57 7.71 -7.26
CA HIS A 79 -1.81 6.47 -6.53
C HIS A 79 -3.17 5.85 -6.86
N MET A 80 -4.23 6.66 -6.88
CA MET A 80 -5.56 6.21 -7.21
C MET A 80 -5.66 5.70 -8.65
N ALA A 81 -5.01 6.35 -9.62
CA ALA A 81 -4.99 5.91 -11.02
C ALA A 81 -4.30 4.55 -11.18
N ILE A 82 -3.16 4.36 -10.51
CA ILE A 82 -2.43 3.09 -10.49
C ILE A 82 -3.27 1.97 -9.83
N ALA A 83 -3.95 2.28 -8.73
CA ALA A 83 -4.89 1.35 -8.09
C ALA A 83 -6.08 0.99 -8.98
N LYS A 84 -6.61 1.94 -9.74
CA LYS A 84 -7.66 1.67 -10.75
C LYS A 84 -7.15 0.79 -11.90
N ALA A 85 -5.85 0.78 -12.17
CA ALA A 85 -5.24 -0.13 -13.13
C ALA A 85 -4.96 -1.54 -12.56
N GLY A 86 -5.28 -1.79 -11.28
CA GLY A 86 -5.16 -3.09 -10.64
C GLY A 86 -3.95 -3.25 -9.71
N HIS A 87 -3.09 -2.24 -9.60
CA HIS A 87 -1.85 -2.31 -8.82
C HIS A 87 -1.99 -1.56 -7.50
N ASP A 88 -1.75 -2.26 -6.40
CA ASP A 88 -1.78 -1.67 -5.06
C ASP A 88 -0.57 -0.75 -4.91
N THR A 89 -0.74 0.28 -4.08
CA THR A 89 0.28 1.27 -3.74
C THR A 89 0.26 1.49 -2.23
N ASP A 90 1.19 2.29 -1.71
CA ASP A 90 1.24 2.59 -0.26
C ASP A 90 -0.02 3.28 0.28
N MET A 91 -0.71 4.06 -0.56
CA MET A 91 -1.90 4.83 -0.16
C MET A 91 -3.22 4.19 -0.62
N HIS A 92 -3.21 3.53 -1.77
CA HIS A 92 -4.44 3.05 -2.43
C HIS A 92 -4.34 1.59 -2.82
N LYS A 93 -5.36 0.82 -2.43
CA LYS A 93 -5.54 -0.57 -2.82
C LYS A 93 -6.41 -0.65 -4.09
N ALA A 94 -6.00 -1.48 -5.04
CA ALA A 94 -6.82 -1.80 -6.20
C ALA A 94 -8.03 -2.65 -5.80
N LYS A 95 -9.17 -2.42 -6.47
CA LYS A 95 -10.37 -3.25 -6.28
C LYS A 95 -10.05 -4.71 -6.58
N ASP A 96 -10.63 -5.61 -5.80
CA ASP A 96 -10.38 -7.05 -5.91
C ASP A 96 -10.79 -7.57 -7.30
N GLU A 97 -11.89 -7.06 -7.87
CA GLU A 97 -12.34 -7.37 -9.24
C GLU A 97 -11.29 -7.01 -10.30
N THR A 98 -10.76 -5.79 -10.26
CA THR A 98 -9.74 -5.32 -11.20
C THR A 98 -8.45 -6.13 -11.07
N TYR A 99 -8.01 -6.37 -9.83
CA TYR A 99 -6.81 -7.16 -9.56
C TYR A 99 -6.96 -8.62 -10.00
N ASN A 100 -8.14 -9.22 -9.78
CA ASN A 100 -8.41 -10.59 -10.19
C ASN A 100 -8.44 -10.75 -11.71
N SER A 101 -8.74 -9.67 -12.44
CA SER A 101 -8.72 -9.61 -13.91
C SER A 101 -7.31 -9.42 -14.49
N LEU A 102 -6.29 -9.20 -13.65
CA LEU A 102 -4.92 -9.08 -14.13
C LEU A 102 -4.37 -10.44 -14.60
N PRO A 103 -3.44 -10.45 -15.58
CA PRO A 103 -2.73 -11.65 -15.99
C PRO A 103 -2.00 -12.31 -14.82
N GLY A 104 -1.77 -13.63 -14.89
CA GLY A 104 -1.13 -14.40 -13.83
C GLY A 104 0.18 -13.80 -13.32
N CYS A 105 1.07 -13.34 -14.22
CA CYS A 105 2.35 -12.74 -13.81
C CYS A 105 2.21 -11.43 -13.03
N CYS A 106 1.07 -10.75 -13.17
CA CYS A 106 0.79 -9.48 -12.49
C CYS A 106 0.19 -9.66 -11.10
N LYS A 107 -0.15 -10.90 -10.71
CA LYS A 107 -0.68 -11.19 -9.38
C LYS A 107 0.46 -11.39 -8.38
N TYR A 108 0.30 -10.77 -7.21
CA TYR A 108 1.22 -10.81 -6.07
C TYR A 108 0.47 -10.99 -4.74
N GLU A 109 1.14 -11.48 -3.70
CA GLU A 109 0.51 -11.59 -2.39
C GLU A 109 0.21 -10.20 -1.79
N ARG A 110 -1.06 -9.95 -1.49
CA ARG A 110 -1.54 -8.69 -0.92
C ARG A 110 -1.40 -8.70 0.60
N ALA A 111 -0.97 -7.58 1.18
CA ALA A 111 -0.72 -7.45 2.62
C ALA A 111 -1.92 -7.87 3.51
N GLU A 112 -3.15 -7.57 3.08
CA GLU A 112 -4.35 -7.94 3.80
C GLU A 112 -4.58 -9.46 3.84
N LYS A 113 -4.34 -10.16 2.72
CA LYS A 113 -4.45 -11.62 2.66
C LYS A 113 -3.44 -12.25 3.61
N LYS A 114 -2.20 -11.73 3.63
CA LYS A 114 -1.16 -12.16 4.56
C LYS A 114 -1.59 -11.98 6.02
N ARG A 115 -2.15 -10.82 6.39
CA ARG A 115 -2.66 -10.57 7.75
C ARG A 115 -3.78 -11.55 8.15
N LYS A 116 -4.75 -11.79 7.25
CA LYS A 116 -5.86 -12.74 7.48
C LYS A 116 -5.35 -14.18 7.64
N THR A 117 -4.40 -14.60 6.80
CA THR A 117 -3.76 -15.92 6.91
C THR A 117 -3.06 -16.09 8.26
N ILE A 118 -2.23 -15.11 8.67
CA ILE A 118 -1.51 -15.16 9.95
C ILE A 118 -2.50 -15.19 11.13
N ALA A 119 -3.53 -14.35 11.11
CA ALA A 119 -4.57 -14.36 12.14
C ALA A 119 -5.27 -15.73 12.24
N SER A 120 -5.58 -16.34 11.09
CA SER A 120 -6.23 -17.66 11.06
C SER A 120 -5.33 -18.80 11.53
N ILE A 121 -4.01 -18.71 11.31
CA ILE A 121 -3.03 -19.68 11.79
C ILE A 121 -2.88 -19.57 13.31
N SER A 122 -2.73 -18.34 13.82
CA SER A 122 -2.60 -18.08 15.26
C SER A 122 -3.80 -18.64 16.03
N ILE A 123 -5.03 -18.44 15.53
CA ILE A 123 -6.24 -19.01 16.15
C ILE A 123 -6.21 -20.55 16.13
N LYS A 124 -5.79 -21.17 15.03
CA LYS A 124 -5.73 -22.65 14.91
C LYS A 124 -4.67 -23.26 15.84
N GLU A 125 -3.53 -22.60 16.02
CA GLU A 125 -2.49 -23.01 16.97
C GLU A 125 -2.99 -22.93 18.41
N THR A 126 -3.69 -21.86 18.78
CA THR A 126 -4.33 -21.71 20.10
C THR A 126 -5.40 -22.80 20.35
N LEU A 127 -6.16 -23.18 19.32
CA LEU A 127 -7.16 -24.25 19.43
C LEU A 127 -6.53 -25.65 19.53
N LYS A 128 -5.37 -25.87 18.93
CA LYS A 128 -4.64 -27.15 18.98
C LYS A 128 -4.01 -27.43 20.35
N GLN A 129 -3.51 -26.40 21.04
CA GLN A 129 -3.02 -26.52 22.43
C GLN A 129 -4.12 -26.78 23.46
N LYS A 130 -5.38 -26.46 23.13
CA LYS A 130 -6.54 -26.75 23.99
C LYS A 130 -7.04 -28.20 23.87
N LYS A 131 -6.44 -29.03 23.00
CA LYS A 131 -6.92 -30.37 22.63
C LYS A 131 -5.80 -31.44 22.64
N LEU A 132 -5.15 -31.64 23.80
CA LEU A 132 -4.40 -32.87 24.19
C LEU A 132 -4.31 -32.88 25.75
N PRO A 133 -4.50 -34.02 26.45
CA PRO A 133 -5.78 -34.47 26.98
C PRO A 133 -5.85 -34.40 28.51
N THR A 134 -7.07 -34.35 29.01
CA THR A 134 -7.44 -34.83 30.34
C THR A 134 -7.54 -36.35 30.29
N GLU A 135 -6.75 -37.09 31.09
CA GLU A 135 -6.87 -38.49 31.57
C GLU A 135 -5.44 -39.06 31.81
N LEU A 136 -5.08 -39.83 32.85
CA LEU A 136 -5.65 -40.28 34.12
C LEU A 136 -4.49 -41.00 34.85
N ASN A 137 -4.27 -40.79 36.15
CA ASN A 137 -4.04 -41.89 37.10
C ASN A 137 -4.14 -41.32 38.52
N GLN A 138 -5.21 -41.75 39.18
CA GLN A 138 -5.56 -41.51 40.56
C GLN A 138 -5.43 -42.82 41.33
N SER A 139 -4.23 -43.10 41.79
CA SER A 139 -3.90 -44.04 42.88
C SER A 139 -2.40 -43.81 43.10
N GLU A 140 -1.96 -43.03 44.07
CA GLU A 140 -1.92 -43.44 45.48
C GLU A 140 -2.35 -42.28 46.41
N VAL A 141 -3.53 -42.47 47.01
CA VAL A 141 -3.82 -41.97 48.36
C VAL A 141 -3.02 -42.87 49.30
N TYR A 142 -2.11 -42.33 50.12
CA TYR A 142 -2.06 -42.66 51.55
C TYR A 142 -1.21 -41.62 52.32
N CYS A 143 -1.93 -40.90 53.16
CA CYS A 143 -1.62 -40.22 54.41
C CYS A 143 -0.17 -40.27 54.96
N PHE A 144 0.41 -39.11 55.30
CA PHE A 144 0.74 -38.76 56.70
C PHE A 144 1.25 -37.31 56.82
N VAL A 145 0.48 -36.48 57.53
CA VAL A 145 0.91 -35.25 58.22
C VAL A 145 0.89 -35.61 59.73
N PRO A 146 1.56 -34.95 60.70
CA PRO A 146 2.69 -33.99 60.73
C PRO A 146 3.80 -34.40 61.75
N LYS A 147 4.89 -33.62 61.86
CA LYS A 147 5.27 -33.00 63.16
C LYS A 147 6.34 -31.92 63.05
N ALA A 148 6.06 -30.83 63.76
CA ALA A 148 6.89 -29.69 64.06
C ALA A 148 8.18 -30.04 64.80
N GLY A 149 9.20 -29.20 64.64
CA GLY A 149 10.40 -29.17 65.47
C GLY A 149 11.25 -27.93 65.19
N LEU A 150 11.16 -26.94 66.09
CA LEU A 150 12.17 -25.93 66.42
C LEU A 150 13.54 -26.63 66.62
N GLU A 151 14.76 -26.11 66.45
CA GLU A 151 15.42 -24.82 66.72
C GLU A 151 16.88 -24.94 66.11
N PRO A 152 17.95 -24.18 66.44
CA PRO A 152 18.55 -23.16 65.58
C PRO A 152 20.06 -23.33 65.26
N ALA A 153 20.55 -22.39 64.46
CA ALA A 153 21.88 -21.75 64.51
C ALA A 153 23.19 -22.58 64.42
N ARG A 154 23.87 -22.39 63.27
CA ARG A 154 25.29 -21.96 63.10
C ARG A 154 26.42 -22.88 63.65
N PRO A 155 27.71 -22.70 63.28
CA PRO A 155 28.46 -21.46 62.97
C PRO A 155 28.59 -21.08 61.50
#